data_AF-A0A9E2DCQ7-F1
#
_entry.id   AF-A0A9E2DCQ7-F1
#
_cell.length_a   1.000
_cell.length_b   1.000
_cell.length_c   1.000
_cell.angle_alpha   90.00
_cell.angle_beta   90.00
_cell.angle_gamma   90.00
#
_symmetry.space_group_name_H-M   'P 1'
#
loop_
_entity.id
_entity.type
_entity.pdbx_description
1 polymer ?
#
loop_
_entity_poly.entity_id
_entity_poly.type
_entity_poly.pdbx_seq_one_letter_code
_entity_poly.pdbx_strand_id
1 'polypeptide(L)'
;MYCGLKLDDEATLATALALDVNGFVQKPFKAPILIKRLLIALSETVSESLDHLYSDVVIDVDRLQLGAHYQPKPTTHQAQHIPLERREKYTVVSLFQLRPDMQLAEDIKTKSGTVLLSAGFTLNQTRVHRMWELEGNLEKTSFRVLAGFSAG
;
A
#
# COMPACT_ATOMS: atom_id res chain seq x y z
N MET A 1 29.62 -1.93 9.00
CA MET A 1 28.53 -1.00 8.63
C MET A 1 27.23 -1.65 9.09
N TYR A 2 26.69 -1.23 10.23
CA TYR A 2 25.43 -1.79 10.72
C TYR A 2 24.28 -1.05 10.02
N CYS A 3 23.64 -1.70 9.05
CA CYS A 3 22.33 -1.25 8.57
C CYS A 3 21.30 -1.53 9.69
N GLY A 4 21.24 -0.63 10.66
CA GLY A 4 20.24 -0.63 11.71
C GLY A 4 19.10 0.28 11.30
N LEU A 5 18.18 -0.22 10.48
CA LEU A 5 16.91 0.48 10.24
C LEU A 5 16.16 0.51 11.58
N LYS A 6 16.04 1.70 12.18
CA LYS A 6 15.14 1.88 13.31
C LYS A 6 13.73 1.87 12.75
N LEU A 7 12.87 1.02 13.29
CA LEU A 7 11.42 1.06 13.01
C LEU A 7 10.75 2.36 13.48
N ASP A 8 11.51 3.22 14.16
CA ASP A 8 11.11 4.57 14.55
C ASP A 8 11.29 5.59 13.40
N ASP A 9 12.05 5.22 12.35
CA ASP A 9 12.22 6.06 11.17
C ASP A 9 11.08 5.79 10.16
N GLU A 10 10.11 6.68 10.16
CA GLU A 10 8.84 6.48 9.46
C GLU A 10 8.97 6.61 7.94
N ALA A 11 9.95 7.38 7.46
CA ALA A 11 10.27 7.43 6.04
C ALA A 11 10.76 6.06 5.54
N THR A 12 11.57 5.38 6.35
CA THR A 12 11.99 4.01 6.10
C THR A 12 10.80 3.06 6.13
N LEU A 13 9.87 3.23 7.06
CA LEU A 13 8.69 2.36 7.18
C LEU A 13 7.75 2.48 5.97
N ALA A 14 7.41 3.71 5.58
CA ALA A 14 6.59 3.99 4.41
C ALA A 14 7.25 3.45 3.12
N THR A 15 8.56 3.65 2.98
CA THR A 15 9.33 3.13 1.84
C THR A 15 9.35 1.60 1.84
N ALA A 16 9.57 0.94 2.98
CA ALA A 16 9.57 -0.51 3.08
C ALA A 16 8.19 -1.12 2.74
N LEU A 17 7.10 -0.46 3.14
CA LEU A 17 5.77 -0.86 2.71
C LEU A 17 5.55 -0.62 1.22
N ALA A 18 6.04 0.49 0.65
CA ALA A 18 5.96 0.72 -0.79
C ALA A 18 6.72 -0.34 -1.60
N LEU A 19 7.85 -0.83 -1.06
CA LEU A 19 8.67 -1.90 -1.64
C LEU A 19 8.17 -3.33 -1.33
N ASP A 20 6.98 -3.45 -0.72
CA ASP A 20 6.35 -4.73 -0.38
C ASP A 20 7.24 -5.68 0.43
N VAL A 21 7.97 -5.13 1.42
CA VAL A 21 8.88 -5.93 2.24
C VAL A 21 8.16 -7.05 3.02
N ASN A 22 8.79 -8.23 3.04
CA ASN A 22 8.27 -9.47 3.64
C ASN A 22 8.23 -9.50 5.19
N GLY A 23 8.50 -8.40 5.86
CA GLY A 23 8.31 -8.27 7.30
C GLY A 23 9.37 -7.43 7.96
N PHE A 24 9.05 -6.96 9.15
CA PHE A 24 9.95 -6.14 9.95
C PHE A 24 10.62 -6.99 11.02
N VAL A 25 11.77 -6.57 11.55
CA VAL A 25 12.34 -7.15 12.78
C VAL A 25 12.97 -6.03 13.60
N GLN A 26 12.40 -5.73 14.76
CA GLN A 26 12.96 -4.71 15.65
C GLN A 26 14.05 -5.32 16.53
N LYS A 27 15.23 -4.68 16.56
CA LYS A 27 16.27 -5.01 17.53
C LYS A 27 16.06 -4.20 18.82
N PRO A 28 16.36 -4.78 20.00
CA PRO A 28 16.76 -6.17 20.23
C PRO A 28 15.56 -7.14 20.16
N PHE A 29 15.78 -8.35 19.64
CA PHE A 29 14.75 -9.39 19.55
C PHE A 29 15.19 -10.68 20.24
N LYS A 30 14.23 -11.51 20.65
CA LYS A 30 14.48 -12.88 21.12
C LYS A 30 14.47 -13.84 19.93
N ALA A 31 15.34 -14.85 19.94
CA ALA A 31 15.45 -15.83 18.85
C ALA A 31 14.10 -16.47 18.42
N PRO A 32 13.16 -16.81 19.32
CA PRO A 32 11.86 -17.34 18.91
C PRO A 32 11.03 -16.36 18.07
N ILE A 33 11.14 -15.05 18.33
CA ILE A 33 10.43 -14.02 17.56
C ILE A 33 10.99 -13.97 16.14
N LEU A 34 12.32 -14.05 16.00
CA LEU A 34 12.96 -14.08 14.69
C LEU A 34 12.56 -15.32 13.90
N ILE A 35 12.64 -16.51 14.51
CA ILE A 35 12.28 -17.77 13.86
C ILE A 35 10.81 -17.74 13.40
N LYS A 36 9.90 -17.27 14.26
CA LYS A 36 8.48 -17.13 13.91
C LYS A 36 8.30 -16.22 12.68
N ARG A 37 8.98 -15.07 12.64
CA ARG A 37 8.89 -14.12 11.53
C ARG A 37 9.47 -14.70 10.23
N LEU A 38 10.60 -15.41 10.29
CA LEU A 38 11.16 -16.11 9.13
C LEU A 38 10.22 -17.18 8.59
N LEU A 39 9.63 -18.02 9.45
CA LEU A 39 8.70 -19.06 9.01
C LEU A 39 7.47 -18.48 8.32
N ILE A 40 6.92 -17.37 8.83
CA ILE A 40 5.81 -16.67 8.18
C ILE A 40 6.24 -16.12 6.82
N ALA A 41 7.35 -15.39 6.75
CA ALA A 41 7.85 -14.84 5.49
C ALA A 41 8.15 -15.92 4.42
N LEU A 42 8.60 -17.11 4.84
CA LEU A 42 8.81 -18.24 3.94
C LEU A 42 7.51 -18.92 3.49
N SER A 43 6.43 -18.77 4.27
CA SER A 43 5.11 -19.34 3.97
C SER A 43 4.22 -18.38 3.19
N GLU A 44 4.59 -17.09 3.11
CA GLU A 44 3.88 -16.10 2.31
C GLU A 44 4.10 -16.42 0.82
N THR A 45 3.01 -16.75 0.13
CA THR A 45 3.00 -16.92 -1.33
C THR A 45 3.13 -15.56 -1.99
N VAL A 46 4.31 -15.24 -2.53
CA VAL A 46 4.52 -14.06 -3.36
C VAL A 46 3.81 -14.30 -4.69
N SER A 47 2.58 -13.80 -4.80
CA SER A 47 1.92 -13.68 -6.11
C SER A 47 2.41 -12.38 -6.73
N GLU A 48 3.58 -12.42 -7.38
CA GLU A 48 3.95 -11.39 -8.33
C GLU A 48 2.92 -11.45 -9.47
N SER A 49 1.83 -10.67 -9.36
CA SER A 49 1.09 -10.31 -10.55
C SER A 49 2.06 -9.46 -11.36
N LEU A 50 2.66 -10.07 -12.38
CA LEU A 50 3.27 -9.38 -13.52
C LEU A 50 2.17 -8.62 -14.28
N ASP A 51 1.43 -7.75 -13.61
CA ASP A 51 0.44 -6.86 -14.23
C ASP A 51 1.12 -5.85 -15.16
N HIS A 52 2.45 -5.79 -15.08
CA HIS A 52 3.32 -5.06 -15.98
C HIS A 52 4.40 -6.01 -16.50
N LEU A 53 4.03 -6.96 -17.37
CA LEU A 53 4.97 -7.32 -18.43
C LEU A 53 5.46 -6.00 -19.01
N TYR A 54 6.78 -5.79 -19.07
CA TYR A 54 7.34 -4.69 -19.85
C TYR A 54 6.70 -4.77 -21.23
N SER A 55 5.76 -3.87 -21.50
CA SER A 55 5.24 -3.73 -22.85
C SER A 55 6.42 -3.32 -23.69
N ASP A 56 6.65 -4.06 -24.77
CA ASP A 56 7.65 -3.67 -25.76
C ASP A 56 7.38 -2.20 -26.11
N VAL A 57 8.30 -1.34 -25.70
CA VAL A 57 8.25 0.06 -26.08
C VAL A 57 8.59 0.06 -27.56
N VAL A 58 7.58 0.20 -28.41
CA VAL A 58 7.77 0.39 -29.84
C VAL A 58 8.49 1.73 -30.02
N ILE A 59 9.81 1.67 -30.19
CA ILE A 59 10.61 2.84 -30.53
C ILE A 59 10.48 3.02 -32.04
N ASP A 60 9.61 3.94 -32.44
CA ASP A 60 9.54 4.40 -33.83
C ASP A 60 10.73 5.33 -34.08
N VAL A 61 11.85 4.74 -34.53
CA VAL A 61 13.13 5.45 -34.75
C VAL A 61 12.97 6.58 -35.77
N ASP A 62 11.96 6.52 -36.64
CA ASP A 62 11.70 7.52 -37.67
C ASP A 62 11.09 8.82 -37.13
N ARG A 63 10.51 8.79 -35.91
CA ARG A 63 9.95 9.98 -35.24
C ARG A 63 10.96 10.80 -34.46
N LEU A 64 12.21 10.34 -34.34
CA LEU A 64 13.29 11.07 -33.67
C LEU A 64 13.89 12.20 -34.53
N GLN A 65 13.28 12.50 -35.68
CA GLN A 65 13.63 13.70 -36.45
C GLN A 65 13.25 14.96 -35.65
N LEU A 66 14.26 15.49 -34.98
CA LEU A 66 14.31 16.70 -34.22
C LEU A 66 13.85 17.90 -35.07
N GLY A 67 12.60 18.33 -34.90
CA GLY A 67 12.13 19.63 -35.37
C GLY A 67 10.76 19.65 -36.02
N ALA A 68 9.70 19.73 -35.21
CA ALA A 68 8.46 20.39 -35.63
C ALA A 68 7.61 20.80 -34.40
N HIS A 69 7.19 22.06 -34.41
CA HIS A 69 6.41 22.76 -33.40
C HIS A 69 5.28 21.96 -32.75
N TYR A 70 5.35 21.75 -31.43
CA TYR A 70 4.19 21.42 -30.61
C TYR A 70 3.50 22.72 -30.18
N GLN A 71 2.33 23.01 -30.75
CA GLN A 71 1.40 24.03 -30.25
C GLN A 71 0.38 23.32 -29.36
N PRO A 72 0.31 23.60 -28.05
CA PRO A 72 -0.68 22.97 -27.19
C PRO A 72 -2.07 23.50 -27.52
N LYS A 73 -2.97 22.58 -27.91
CA LYS A 73 -4.41 22.85 -28.02
C LYS A 73 -4.94 23.16 -26.61
N PRO A 74 -5.65 24.28 -26.37
CA PRO A 74 -6.34 24.47 -25.11
C PRO A 74 -7.55 23.53 -25.07
N THR A 75 -7.40 22.35 -24.48
CA THR A 75 -8.53 21.52 -24.09
C THR A 75 -9.14 22.12 -22.83
N THR A 76 -10.30 22.74 -22.99
CA THR A 76 -11.17 23.12 -21.89
C THR A 76 -11.51 21.87 -21.08
N HIS A 77 -10.77 21.62 -20.01
CA HIS A 77 -11.15 20.61 -19.01
C HIS A 77 -12.38 21.15 -18.26
N GLN A 78 -13.56 20.93 -18.82
CA GLN A 78 -14.78 20.91 -18.02
C GLN A 78 -14.72 19.66 -17.15
N ALA A 79 -14.07 19.77 -15.99
CA ALA A 79 -14.31 18.86 -14.89
C ALA A 79 -15.66 19.20 -14.26
N GLN A 80 -16.74 18.88 -14.97
CA GLN A 80 -18.06 18.76 -14.38
C GLN A 80 -18.38 17.28 -14.31
N HIS A 81 -18.30 16.70 -13.11
CA HIS A 81 -19.45 16.03 -12.54
C HIS A 81 -19.25 15.66 -11.05
N ILE A 82 -20.04 16.36 -10.22
CA ILE A 82 -20.82 15.88 -9.07
C ILE A 82 -20.07 15.32 -7.83
N PRO A 83 -20.31 15.88 -6.62
CA PRO A 83 -19.97 15.20 -5.37
C PRO A 83 -20.83 13.94 -5.27
N LEU A 84 -20.21 12.76 -5.40
CA LEU A 84 -20.88 11.54 -5.00
C LEU A 84 -20.81 11.49 -3.47
N GLU A 85 -21.74 12.21 -2.82
CA GLU A 85 -22.25 11.88 -1.47
C GLU A 85 -22.94 10.50 -1.56
N ARG A 86 -22.16 9.48 -1.92
CA ARG A 86 -22.54 8.10 -1.76
C ARG A 86 -22.51 7.92 -0.25
N ARG A 87 -23.67 7.70 0.36
CA ARG A 87 -23.77 7.14 1.72
C ARG A 87 -23.06 5.78 1.70
N GLU A 88 -21.74 5.82 1.70
CA GLU A 88 -20.90 4.65 1.79
C GLU A 88 -21.15 4.11 3.21
N LYS A 89 -21.81 2.96 3.27
CA LYS A 89 -21.98 2.23 4.52
C LYS A 89 -20.59 1.71 4.88
N TYR A 90 -19.82 2.55 5.54
CA TYR A 90 -18.55 2.15 6.10
C TYR A 90 -18.80 1.27 7.31
N THR A 91 -18.04 0.19 7.39
CA THR A 91 -17.95 -0.58 8.62
C THR A 91 -16.67 -0.16 9.31
N VAL A 92 -16.77 0.18 10.60
CA VAL A 92 -15.59 0.36 11.44
C VAL A 92 -15.18 -1.02 11.94
N VAL A 93 -13.97 -1.44 11.59
CA VAL A 93 -13.40 -2.72 12.00
C VAL A 93 -12.11 -2.49 12.77
N SER A 94 -11.82 -3.35 13.73
CA SER A 94 -10.52 -3.36 14.42
C SER A 94 -9.41 -3.81 13.46
N LEU A 95 -8.17 -3.40 13.74
CA LEU A 95 -6.96 -3.84 13.05
C LEU A 95 -6.90 -5.37 12.87
N PHE A 96 -7.26 -6.12 13.92
CA PHE A 96 -7.27 -7.60 13.90
C PHE A 96 -8.45 -8.20 13.12
N GLN A 97 -9.45 -7.39 12.78
CA GLN A 97 -10.60 -7.78 11.98
C GLN A 97 -10.42 -7.42 10.50
N LEU A 98 -9.35 -6.72 10.14
CA LEU A 98 -8.98 -6.50 8.74
C LEU A 98 -8.77 -7.85 8.07
N ARG A 99 -9.39 -8.01 6.91
CA ARG A 99 -9.27 -9.19 6.06
C ARG A 99 -8.68 -8.80 4.71
N PRO A 100 -8.07 -9.75 4.00
CA PRO A 100 -7.87 -9.61 2.57
C PRO A 100 -9.18 -9.20 1.88
N ASP A 101 -9.06 -8.51 0.76
CA ASP A 101 -10.15 -8.03 -0.10
C ASP A 101 -11.01 -6.90 0.48
N MET A 102 -10.76 -6.48 1.73
CA MET A 102 -11.35 -5.26 2.28
C MET A 102 -10.70 -4.03 1.66
N GLN A 103 -11.52 -3.06 1.25
CA GLN A 103 -11.03 -1.78 0.75
C GLN A 103 -11.04 -0.73 1.87
N LEU A 104 -9.92 -0.05 2.08
CA LEU A 104 -9.81 1.02 3.06
C LEU A 104 -10.64 2.23 2.63
N ALA A 105 -11.44 2.78 3.54
CA ALA A 105 -12.19 4.02 3.32
C ALA A 105 -11.48 5.25 3.88
N GLU A 106 -10.42 5.04 4.66
CA GLU A 106 -9.58 6.11 5.21
C GLU A 106 -8.11 5.69 5.18
N ASP A 107 -7.24 6.69 5.25
CA ASP A 107 -5.80 6.46 5.30
C ASP A 107 -5.39 5.80 6.62
N ILE A 108 -4.49 4.83 6.56
CA ILE A 108 -3.78 4.31 7.73
C ILE A 108 -2.53 5.15 7.93
N LYS A 109 -2.41 5.77 9.11
CA LYS A 109 -1.31 6.67 9.46
C LYS A 109 -0.54 6.19 10.68
N THR A 110 0.74 6.54 10.76
CA THR A 110 1.53 6.41 11.98
C THR A 110 1.16 7.49 12.99
N LYS A 111 1.62 7.34 14.23
CA LYS A 111 1.42 8.32 15.31
C LYS A 111 1.92 9.74 14.99
N SER A 112 2.84 9.91 14.04
CA SER A 112 3.31 11.22 13.58
C SER A 112 2.45 11.84 12.47
N GLY A 113 1.56 11.06 11.85
CA GLY A 113 0.77 11.45 10.69
C GLY A 113 1.29 10.96 9.34
N THR A 114 2.37 10.17 9.27
CA THR A 114 2.85 9.58 8.01
C THR A 114 1.85 8.56 7.48
N VAL A 115 1.43 8.70 6.22
CA VAL A 115 0.49 7.76 5.57
C VAL A 115 1.22 6.49 5.15
N LEU A 116 0.78 5.34 5.69
CA LEU A 116 1.31 4.01 5.34
C LEU A 116 0.52 3.35 4.21
N LEU A 117 -0.81 3.51 4.24
CA LEU A 117 -1.73 3.04 3.21
C LEU A 117 -2.80 4.11 2.99
N SER A 118 -3.08 4.42 1.72
CA SER A 118 -4.08 5.42 1.35
C SER A 118 -5.49 4.83 1.31
N ALA A 119 -6.49 5.68 1.53
CA ALA A 119 -7.88 5.36 1.26
C ALA A 119 -8.07 4.88 -0.20
N GLY A 120 -8.99 3.95 -0.40
CA GLY A 120 -9.25 3.28 -1.69
C GLY A 120 -8.38 2.06 -1.96
N PHE A 121 -7.38 1.77 -1.11
CA PHE A 121 -6.53 0.60 -1.28
C PHE A 121 -7.23 -0.70 -0.85
N THR A 122 -7.18 -1.73 -1.70
CA THR A 122 -7.68 -3.08 -1.37
C THR A 122 -6.59 -3.87 -0.65
N LEU A 123 -6.90 -4.33 0.56
CA LEU A 123 -5.97 -5.07 1.40
C LEU A 123 -5.71 -6.46 0.80
N ASN A 124 -4.43 -6.83 0.73
CA ASN A 124 -4.03 -8.21 0.47
C ASN A 124 -3.56 -8.88 1.79
N GLN A 125 -3.36 -10.20 1.77
CA GLN A 125 -2.94 -10.95 2.96
C GLN A 125 -1.64 -10.41 3.58
N THR A 126 -0.66 -10.07 2.75
CA THR A 126 0.63 -9.51 3.18
C THR A 126 0.42 -8.19 3.92
N ARG A 127 -0.37 -7.28 3.36
CA ARG A 127 -0.65 -5.94 3.89
C ARG A 127 -1.36 -6.03 5.24
N VAL A 128 -2.34 -6.92 5.38
CA VAL A 128 -3.01 -7.18 6.67
C VAL A 128 -1.99 -7.61 7.71
N HIS A 129 -1.14 -8.59 7.38
CA HIS A 129 -0.13 -9.09 8.30
C HIS A 129 0.89 -7.99 8.70
N ARG A 130 1.30 -7.14 7.75
CA ARG A 130 2.16 -5.98 8.05
C ARG A 130 1.50 -4.97 8.96
N MET A 131 0.20 -4.68 8.78
CA MET A 131 -0.48 -3.75 9.68
C MET A 131 -0.54 -4.30 11.11
N TRP A 132 -0.66 -5.62 11.30
CA TRP A 132 -0.57 -6.24 12.62
C TRP A 132 0.83 -6.11 13.24
N GLU A 133 1.89 -6.30 12.44
CA GLU A 133 3.26 -6.11 12.93
C GLU A 133 3.53 -4.67 13.40
N LEU A 134 2.86 -3.70 12.78
CA LEU A 134 3.04 -2.28 13.00
C LEU A 134 2.03 -1.68 13.98
N GLU A 135 1.20 -2.47 14.65
CA GLU A 135 0.17 -2.00 15.59
C GLU A 135 0.71 -0.92 16.55
N GLY A 136 1.91 -1.13 17.10
CA GLY A 136 2.55 -0.20 18.04
C GLY A 136 2.90 1.17 17.44
N ASN A 137 2.97 1.31 16.12
CA ASN A 137 3.35 2.51 15.39
C ASN A 137 2.14 3.25 14.80
N LEU A 138 0.96 2.61 14.74
CA LEU A 138 -0.25 3.19 14.16
C LEU A 138 -0.86 4.25 15.07
N GLU A 139 -1.49 5.27 14.46
CA GLU A 139 -2.26 6.30 15.17
C GLU A 139 -3.50 5.72 15.86
N LYS A 140 -4.14 4.74 15.21
CA LYS A 140 -5.42 4.14 15.61
C LYS A 140 -5.40 2.64 15.37
N THR A 141 -6.25 1.91 16.07
CA THR A 141 -6.40 0.44 15.95
C THR A 141 -7.76 0.03 15.38
N SER A 142 -8.54 1.00 14.88
CA SER A 142 -9.82 0.79 14.22
C SER A 142 -9.89 1.65 12.97
N PHE A 143 -10.36 1.05 11.88
CA PHE A 143 -10.37 1.68 10.56
C PHE A 143 -11.72 1.53 9.89
N ARG A 144 -12.12 2.56 9.14
CA ARG A 144 -13.25 2.49 8.22
C ARG A 144 -12.86 1.71 6.98
N VAL A 145 -13.65 0.68 6.68
CA VAL A 145 -13.55 -0.09 5.45
C VAL A 145 -14.85 -0.03 4.66
N LEU A 146 -14.73 -0.05 3.35
CA LEU A 146 -15.84 -0.32 2.45
C LEU A 146 -16.16 -1.80 2.55
N ALA A 147 -17.38 -2.12 2.97
CA ALA A 147 -17.82 -3.48 3.18
C ALA A 147 -17.89 -4.25 1.84
N GLY A 148 -16.79 -4.92 1.47
CA GLY A 148 -16.79 -6.02 0.52
C GLY A 148 -17.27 -7.29 1.21
N PHE A 149 -18.56 -7.37 1.57
CA PHE A 149 -19.16 -8.65 1.93
C PHE A 149 -19.32 -9.49 0.66
N SER A 150 -18.25 -10.18 0.24
CA SER A 150 -18.39 -11.34 -0.63
C SER A 150 -18.76 -12.54 0.24
N ALA A 151 -20.07 -12.75 0.41
CA ALA A 151 -20.58 -14.04 0.84
C ALA A 151 -20.52 -14.97 -0.37
N GLY A 152 -19.67 -16.00 -0.30
CA GLY A 152 -19.55 -17.05 -1.31
C GLY A 152 -18.76 -18.22 -0.74
#